data_AF-A0A1V3WPE6-F1
#
_entry.id   AF-A0A1V3WPE6-F1
#
_cell.length_a   1.000
_cell.length_b   1.000
_cell.length_c   1.000
_cell.angle_alpha   90.00
_cell.angle_beta   90.00
_cell.angle_gamma   90.00
#
_symmetry.space_group_name_H-M   'P 1'
#
loop_
_entity.id
_entity.type
_entity.pdbx_description
1 polymer ?
#
loop_
_entity_poly.entity_id
_entity_poly.type
_entity_poly.pdbx_seq_one_letter_code
_entity_poly.pdbx_strand_id
1 'polypeptide(L)'
;MLTKYPEKFGALVCDVPLLDMKRYHLLLAGASWMAEYGDPDNPEDWEFISEYSPYQNISVERQYPPVLLTTSTRDDRVHPGHARKMTAALEAAGHRVWYYENIEGGHAGAADNEQLAFRSALSYSFLHQMLGGRG
;
A
#
# COMPACT_ATOMS: atom_id res chain seq x y z
N MET A 1 -3.67 -7.86 -4.69
CA MET A 1 -3.53 -7.70 -6.15
C MET A 1 -2.08 -7.85 -6.56
N LEU A 2 -1.20 -6.91 -6.21
CA LEU A 2 0.23 -6.90 -6.55
C LEU A 2 0.94 -8.24 -6.31
N THR A 3 0.83 -8.81 -5.10
CA THR A 3 1.61 -10.00 -4.71
C THR A 3 0.99 -11.33 -5.15
N LYS A 4 -0.34 -11.38 -5.36
CA LYS A 4 -1.04 -12.61 -5.77
C LYS A 4 -1.17 -12.75 -7.29
N TYR A 5 -1.52 -11.68 -7.99
CA TYR A 5 -1.85 -11.71 -9.43
C TYR A 5 -1.18 -10.54 -10.20
N PRO A 6 0.14 -10.32 -10.06
CA PRO A 6 0.82 -9.18 -10.69
C PRO A 6 0.62 -9.13 -12.21
N GLU A 7 0.53 -10.29 -12.86
CA GLU A 7 0.39 -10.45 -14.30
C GLU A 7 -0.94 -9.94 -14.87
N LYS A 8 -1.94 -9.69 -14.01
CA LYS A 8 -3.28 -9.24 -14.42
C LYS A 8 -3.43 -7.72 -14.49
N PHE A 9 -2.39 -6.96 -14.13
CA PHE A 9 -2.45 -5.52 -14.02
C PHE A 9 -1.29 -4.86 -14.77
N GLY A 10 -1.56 -3.78 -15.50
CA GLY A 10 -0.53 -2.98 -16.17
C GLY A 10 0.13 -1.95 -15.25
N ALA A 11 -0.57 -1.46 -14.24
CA ALA A 11 -0.09 -0.54 -13.21
C ALA A 11 -1.05 -0.54 -12.02
N LEU A 12 -0.58 -0.13 -10.83
CA LEU A 12 -1.38 -0.03 -9.61
C LEU A 12 -1.14 1.30 -8.89
N VAL A 13 -2.20 1.89 -8.35
CA VAL A 13 -2.13 2.97 -7.36
C VAL A 13 -2.75 2.45 -6.07
N CYS A 14 -2.04 2.59 -4.96
CA CYS A 14 -2.44 2.05 -3.66
C CYS A 14 -2.32 3.16 -2.60
N ASP A 15 -3.47 3.75 -2.27
CA ASP A 15 -3.58 4.91 -1.39
C ASP A 15 -3.86 4.49 0.06
N VAL A 16 -3.21 5.15 1.02
CA VAL A 16 -3.36 4.99 2.49
C VAL A 16 -3.52 3.52 2.94
N PRO A 17 -2.58 2.63 2.59
CA PRO A 17 -2.87 1.20 2.54
C PRO A 17 -2.57 0.45 3.84
N LEU A 18 -3.34 -0.62 4.09
CA LEU A 18 -3.07 -1.61 5.13
C LEU A 18 -2.37 -2.84 4.53
N LEU A 19 -1.05 -2.94 4.69
CA LEU A 19 -0.22 -3.93 3.95
C LEU A 19 0.53 -4.99 4.78
N ASP A 20 1.02 -4.66 5.97
CA ASP A 20 1.57 -5.63 6.93
C ASP A 20 0.47 -6.16 7.84
N MET A 21 -0.18 -7.24 7.42
CA MET A 21 -1.27 -7.85 8.19
C MET A 21 -0.77 -8.66 9.39
N LYS A 22 0.55 -8.90 9.55
CA LYS A 22 1.05 -9.55 10.77
C LYS A 22 1.05 -8.60 11.97
N ARG A 23 1.13 -7.28 11.71
CA ARG A 23 1.34 -6.26 12.74
C ARG A 23 0.35 -5.12 12.68
N TYR A 24 -0.68 -5.22 11.86
CA TYR A 24 -1.62 -4.12 11.66
C TYR A 24 -2.32 -3.75 12.97
N HIS A 25 -2.66 -4.75 13.80
CA HIS A 25 -3.34 -4.57 15.07
C HIS A 25 -2.51 -3.83 16.14
N LEU A 26 -1.19 -3.79 15.97
CA LEU A 26 -0.27 -3.10 16.88
C LEU A 26 -0.12 -1.60 16.60
N LEU A 27 -0.78 -1.07 15.57
CA LEU A 27 -0.59 0.30 15.09
C LEU A 27 -1.91 1.06 15.04
N LEU A 28 -1.98 2.19 15.75
CA LEU A 28 -3.10 3.14 15.74
C LEU A 28 -4.46 2.44 15.92
N ALA A 29 -5.41 2.69 15.01
CA ALA A 29 -6.75 2.10 15.05
C ALA A 29 -6.78 0.61 14.67
N GLY A 30 -5.64 0.00 14.33
CA GLY A 30 -5.54 -1.36 13.81
C GLY A 30 -6.26 -2.40 14.66
N ALA A 31 -6.10 -2.37 15.99
CA ALA A 31 -6.76 -3.32 16.89
C ALA A 31 -8.31 -3.34 16.73
N SER A 32 -8.92 -2.21 16.34
CA SER A 32 -10.37 -2.14 16.13
C SER A 32 -10.88 -2.94 14.93
N TRP A 33 -9.99 -3.38 14.02
CA TRP A 33 -10.35 -4.13 12.81
C TRP A 33 -10.15 -5.65 12.97
N MET A 34 -9.78 -6.15 14.15
CA MET A 34 -9.65 -7.60 14.40
C MET A 34 -10.96 -8.38 14.20
N ALA A 35 -12.12 -7.76 14.47
CA ALA A 35 -13.40 -8.39 14.19
C ALA A 35 -13.63 -8.68 12.69
N GLU A 36 -12.96 -7.93 11.80
CA GLU A 36 -13.07 -8.09 10.36
C GLU A 36 -11.92 -8.95 9.79
N TYR A 37 -10.68 -8.69 10.21
CA TYR A 37 -9.50 -9.33 9.62
C TYR A 37 -8.98 -10.55 10.40
N GLY A 38 -9.40 -10.76 11.65
CA GLY A 38 -8.86 -11.75 12.57
C GLY A 38 -7.75 -11.20 13.48
N ASP A 39 -7.33 -12.00 14.46
CA ASP A 39 -6.20 -11.67 15.34
C ASP A 39 -4.90 -12.31 14.79
N PRO A 40 -3.93 -11.52 14.27
CA PRO A 40 -2.70 -12.09 13.73
C PRO A 40 -1.84 -12.84 14.75
N ASP A 41 -2.06 -12.67 16.06
CA ASP A 41 -1.35 -13.41 17.11
C ASP A 41 -2.04 -14.74 17.45
N ASN A 42 -3.29 -14.96 17.01
CA ASN A 42 -3.92 -16.28 17.00
C ASN A 42 -3.39 -17.11 15.81
N PRO A 43 -2.80 -18.29 16.04
CA PRO A 43 -2.27 -19.13 14.95
C PRO A 43 -3.31 -19.55 13.90
N GLU A 44 -4.56 -19.82 14.31
CA GLU A 44 -5.63 -20.22 13.39
C GLU A 44 -6.00 -19.07 12.46
N ASP A 45 -6.06 -17.85 13.01
CA ASP A 45 -6.32 -16.66 12.19
C ASP A 45 -5.12 -16.33 11.30
N TRP A 46 -3.92 -16.44 11.85
CA TRP A 46 -2.70 -16.18 11.10
C TRP A 46 -2.53 -17.10 9.89
N GLU A 47 -2.97 -18.36 9.97
CA GLU A 47 -2.92 -19.30 8.85
C GLU A 47 -3.54 -18.66 7.60
N PHE A 48 -4.77 -18.17 7.69
CA PHE A 48 -5.45 -17.53 6.57
C PHE A 48 -4.95 -16.11 6.27
N ILE A 49 -4.61 -15.30 7.29
CA ILE A 49 -4.12 -13.92 7.10
C ILE A 49 -2.81 -13.91 6.32
N SER A 50 -1.91 -14.84 6.65
CA SER A 50 -0.59 -14.96 6.03
C SER A 50 -0.66 -15.21 4.52
N GLU A 51 -1.71 -15.90 4.05
CA GLU A 51 -1.86 -16.20 2.64
C GLU A 51 -2.06 -14.95 1.79
N TYR A 52 -2.65 -13.88 2.35
CA TYR A 52 -2.99 -12.67 1.59
C TYR A 52 -2.21 -11.44 2.01
N SER A 53 -1.52 -11.45 3.15
CA SER A 53 -0.77 -10.29 3.64
C SER A 53 0.24 -9.80 2.61
N PRO A 54 0.07 -8.60 2.01
CA PRO A 54 0.95 -8.15 0.94
C PRO A 54 2.41 -8.07 1.36
N TYR A 55 2.69 -7.57 2.56
CA TYR A 55 4.07 -7.39 3.02
C TYR A 55 4.84 -8.71 3.17
N GLN A 56 4.19 -9.77 3.65
CA GLN A 56 4.80 -11.10 3.80
C GLN A 56 4.89 -11.88 2.48
N ASN A 57 4.18 -11.47 1.44
CA ASN A 57 4.11 -12.18 0.16
C ASN A 57 4.88 -11.48 -0.98
N ILE A 58 5.81 -10.57 -0.67
CA ILE A 58 6.73 -10.01 -1.67
C ILE A 58 7.64 -11.13 -2.18
N SER A 59 7.76 -11.24 -3.50
CA SER A 59 8.61 -12.23 -4.17
C SER A 59 9.71 -11.54 -4.98
N VAL A 60 10.95 -12.02 -4.85
CA VAL A 60 12.08 -11.57 -5.69
C VAL A 60 12.06 -12.17 -7.11
N GLU A 61 11.30 -13.26 -7.30
CA GLU A 61 11.27 -14.01 -8.57
C GLU A 61 10.17 -13.51 -9.51
N ARG A 62 9.10 -12.94 -8.95
CA ARG A 62 7.95 -12.46 -9.73
C ARG A 62 8.21 -11.06 -10.26
N GLN A 63 7.82 -10.80 -11.51
CA GLN A 63 7.80 -9.45 -12.05
C GLN A 63 6.54 -8.72 -11.61
N TYR A 64 6.70 -7.56 -11.00
CA TYR A 64 5.58 -6.73 -10.56
C TYR A 64 5.30 -5.59 -11.53
N PRO A 65 4.03 -5.23 -11.77
CA PRO A 65 3.71 -4.04 -12.53
C PRO A 65 4.16 -2.78 -11.77
N PRO A 66 4.36 -1.65 -12.47
CA PRO A 66 4.55 -0.36 -11.84
C PRO A 66 3.50 -0.10 -10.75
N VAL A 67 3.96 0.28 -9.56
CA VAL A 67 3.07 0.60 -8.44
C VAL A 67 3.43 1.93 -7.80
N LEU A 68 2.42 2.78 -7.59
CA LEU A 68 2.50 3.99 -6.78
C LEU A 68 1.83 3.71 -5.44
N LEU A 69 2.60 3.80 -4.36
CA LEU A 69 2.10 3.78 -2.98
C LEU A 69 1.96 5.23 -2.49
N THR A 70 0.78 5.59 -1.98
CA THR A 70 0.59 6.90 -1.35
C THR A 70 0.14 6.78 0.10
N THR A 71 0.52 7.75 0.93
CA THR A 71 0.07 7.82 2.33
C THR A 71 0.13 9.25 2.86
N SER A 72 -0.24 9.45 4.12
CA SER A 72 -0.03 10.71 4.85
C SER A 72 0.72 10.47 6.17
N THR A 73 1.67 11.35 6.49
CA THR A 73 2.39 11.36 7.76
C THR A 73 1.45 11.53 8.96
N ARG A 74 0.34 12.26 8.78
CA ARG A 74 -0.63 12.53 9.86
C ARG A 74 -1.86 11.63 9.81
N ASP A 75 -1.81 10.53 9.05
CA ASP A 75 -2.85 9.51 9.12
C ASP A 75 -2.86 8.87 10.51
N ASP A 76 -3.92 9.16 11.27
CA ASP A 76 -4.17 8.66 12.62
C ASP A 76 -5.03 7.38 12.63
N ARG A 77 -5.48 6.92 11.46
CA ARG A 77 -6.22 5.67 11.29
C ARG A 77 -5.31 4.55 10.82
N VAL A 78 -4.79 4.64 9.60
CA VAL A 78 -3.89 3.64 9.02
C VAL A 78 -2.47 4.17 9.08
N HIS A 79 -1.62 3.52 9.87
CA HIS A 79 -0.28 4.02 10.11
C HIS A 79 0.55 4.07 8.80
N PRO A 80 1.21 5.20 8.46
CA PRO A 80 1.95 5.35 7.19
C PRO A 80 3.11 4.34 7.04
N GLY A 81 3.54 3.76 8.16
CA GLY A 81 4.49 2.65 8.21
C GLY A 81 4.12 1.43 7.35
N HIS A 82 2.85 1.20 7.01
CA HIS A 82 2.47 0.15 6.06
C HIS A 82 3.03 0.44 4.65
N ALA A 83 2.80 1.65 4.14
CA ALA A 83 3.32 2.07 2.84
C ALA A 83 4.85 2.22 2.82
N ARG A 84 5.43 2.80 3.88
CA ARG A 84 6.89 2.96 4.00
C ARG A 84 7.62 1.61 3.96
N LYS A 85 7.20 0.64 4.79
CA LYS A 85 7.83 -0.69 4.83
C LYS A 85 7.64 -1.45 3.52
N MET A 86 6.45 -1.39 2.92
CA MET A 86 6.20 -2.03 1.63
C MET A 86 7.12 -1.46 0.55
N THR A 87 7.25 -0.14 0.47
CA THR A 87 8.15 0.53 -0.48
C THR A 87 9.58 0.01 -0.31
N ALA A 88 10.12 0.08 0.91
CA ALA A 88 11.48 -0.37 1.18
C ALA A 88 11.70 -1.86 0.87
N ALA A 89 10.72 -2.72 1.16
CA ALA A 89 10.83 -4.15 0.88
C ALA A 89 10.72 -4.46 -0.63
N LEU A 90 9.92 -3.71 -1.38
CA LEU A 90 9.86 -3.82 -2.84
C LEU A 90 11.18 -3.39 -3.47
N GLU A 91 11.75 -2.24 -3.05
CA GLU A 91 13.05 -1.76 -3.51
C GLU A 91 14.16 -2.78 -3.21
N ALA A 92 14.20 -3.32 -1.99
CA ALA A 92 15.16 -4.33 -1.58
C ALA A 92 15.03 -5.64 -2.38
N ALA A 93 13.82 -5.98 -2.84
CA ALA A 93 13.56 -7.11 -3.72
C ALA A 93 13.87 -6.82 -5.20
N GLY A 94 14.36 -5.63 -5.54
CA GLY A 94 14.71 -5.21 -6.90
C GLY A 94 13.52 -4.72 -7.73
N HIS A 95 12.36 -4.50 -7.12
CA HIS A 95 11.18 -3.99 -7.80
C HIS A 95 11.18 -2.47 -7.90
N ARG A 96 10.62 -1.97 -9.00
CA ARG A 96 10.40 -0.54 -9.20
C ARG A 96 9.08 -0.11 -8.57
N VAL A 97 9.16 0.74 -7.57
CA VAL A 97 8.02 1.31 -6.84
C VAL A 97 8.15 2.84 -6.79
N TRP A 98 7.01 3.52 -6.80
CA TRP A 98 6.92 4.95 -6.55
C TRP A 98 6.23 5.15 -5.22
N TYR A 99 6.66 6.19 -4.52
CA TYR A 99 6.14 6.53 -3.22
C TYR A 99 5.87 8.03 -3.13
N TYR A 100 4.70 8.36 -2.61
CA TYR A 100 4.36 9.74 -2.25
C TYR A 100 3.76 9.78 -0.86
N GLU A 101 4.34 10.58 0.01
CA GLU A 101 3.83 10.82 1.35
C GLU A 101 3.47 12.28 1.51
N ASN A 102 2.18 12.55 1.75
CA ASN A 102 1.75 13.87 2.11
C ASN A 102 2.14 14.14 3.58
N ILE A 103 2.76 15.28 3.87
CA ILE A 103 3.15 15.65 5.24
C ILE A 103 1.99 16.24 6.04
N GLU A 104 0.92 16.61 5.34
CA GLU A 104 -0.33 17.14 5.87
C GLU A 104 -1.53 16.27 5.45
N GLY A 105 -2.70 16.55 6.03
CA GLY A 105 -3.92 15.76 5.82
C GLY A 105 -3.96 14.47 6.66
N GLY A 106 -5.15 14.02 7.05
CA GLY A 106 -5.33 12.77 7.80
C GLY A 106 -5.49 11.57 6.88
N HIS A 107 -6.32 10.61 7.29
CA HIS A 107 -6.60 9.39 6.51
C HIS A 107 -7.14 9.62 5.09
N ALA A 108 -7.78 10.76 4.83
CA ALA A 108 -8.21 11.14 3.48
C ALA A 108 -7.03 11.46 2.54
N GLY A 109 -5.80 11.59 3.06
CA GLY A 109 -4.57 11.83 2.30
C GLY A 109 -4.38 13.27 1.79
N ALA A 110 -5.28 14.20 2.14
CA ALA A 110 -5.22 15.62 1.78
C ALA A 110 -5.85 16.48 2.89
N ALA A 111 -5.33 17.68 3.11
CA ALA A 111 -5.85 18.66 4.07
C ALA A 111 -6.79 19.69 3.43
N ASP A 112 -6.64 19.94 2.12
CA ASP A 112 -7.40 20.94 1.37
C ASP A 112 -7.65 20.49 -0.08
N ASN A 113 -8.35 21.34 -0.84
CA ASN A 113 -8.71 21.06 -2.23
C ASN A 113 -7.50 21.07 -3.18
N GLU A 114 -6.45 21.84 -2.88
CA GLU A 114 -5.24 21.90 -3.69
C GLU A 114 -4.46 20.60 -3.58
N GLN A 115 -4.28 20.09 -2.36
CA GLN A 115 -3.68 18.79 -2.08
C GLN A 115 -4.50 17.64 -2.69
N LEU A 116 -5.84 17.72 -2.62
CA LEU A 116 -6.71 16.73 -3.26
C LEU A 116 -6.54 16.74 -4.80
N ALA A 117 -6.50 17.92 -5.41
CA ALA A 117 -6.27 18.07 -6.83
C ALA A 117 -4.88 17.54 -7.24
N PHE A 118 -3.84 17.88 -6.47
CA PHE A 118 -2.48 17.38 -6.68
C PHE A 118 -2.43 15.86 -6.62
N ARG A 119 -3.00 15.24 -5.58
CA ARG A 119 -2.96 13.78 -5.41
C ARG A 119 -3.71 13.07 -6.54
N SER A 120 -4.83 13.63 -6.96
CA SER A 120 -5.59 13.12 -8.10
C SER A 120 -4.76 13.20 -9.39
N ALA A 121 -4.17 14.37 -9.66
CA ALA A 121 -3.30 14.57 -10.82
C ALA A 121 -2.10 13.61 -10.79
N LEU A 122 -1.44 13.44 -9.65
CA LEU A 122 -0.34 12.50 -9.47
C LEU A 122 -0.74 11.07 -9.84
N SER A 123 -1.85 10.56 -9.29
CA SER A 123 -2.34 9.21 -9.57
C SER A 123 -2.70 9.01 -11.05
N TYR A 124 -3.42 9.97 -11.65
CA TYR A 124 -3.79 9.89 -13.06
C TYR A 124 -2.59 10.03 -14.00
N SER A 125 -1.65 10.94 -13.71
CA SER A 125 -0.43 11.10 -14.49
C SER A 125 0.46 9.86 -14.41
N PHE A 126 0.59 9.26 -13.22
CA PHE A 126 1.29 7.99 -13.06
C PHE A 126 0.67 6.89 -13.93
N LEU A 127 -0.64 6.69 -13.83
CA LEU A 127 -1.35 5.67 -14.62
C LEU A 127 -1.22 5.94 -16.13
N HIS A 128 -1.40 7.20 -16.55
CA HIS A 128 -1.25 7.59 -17.94
C HIS A 128 0.15 7.28 -18.47
N GLN A 129 1.20 7.58 -17.69
CA GLN A 129 2.58 7.32 -18.10
C GLN A 129 2.91 5.82 -18.14
N MET A 130 2.38 5.02 -17.21
CA MET A 130 2.69 3.59 -17.14
C MET A 130 1.88 2.76 -18.14
N LEU A 131 0.65 3.17 -18.46
CA LEU A 131 -0.27 2.42 -19.32
C LEU A 131 -0.34 2.96 -20.76
N GLY A 132 -0.11 4.25 -20.96
CA GLY A 132 -0.31 4.92 -22.25
C GLY A 132 0.72 4.58 -23.33
N GLY A 133 1.77 3.82 -22.99
CA GLY A 133 2.90 3.55 -23.86
C GLY A 133 3.77 4.79 -24.06
N ARG A 134 5.10 4.62 -23.98
CA ARG A 134 5.98 5.57 -24.67
C ARG A 134 5.78 5.31 -26.16
N GLY A 135 5.20 6.27 -26.88
CA GLY A 135 5.52 6.43 -28.30
C GLY A 135 7.01 6.67 -28.47
#